data_AF-X0WYN1-F1
#
_entry.id   AF-X0WYN1-F1
#
_cell.length_a   1.000
_cell.length_b   1.000
_cell.length_c   1.000
_cell.angle_alpha   90.00
_cell.angle_beta   90.00
_cell.angle_gamma   90.00
#
_symmetry.space_group_name_H-M   'P 1'
#
loop_
_entity.id
_entity.type
_entity.pdbx_description
1 polymer ?
#
loop_
_entity_poly.entity_id
_entity_poly.type
_entity_poly.pdbx_seq_one_letter_code
_entity_poly.pdbx_strand_id
1 'polypeptide(L)'
;MESRIEKDITLKLLDTLNESQTRWFVAREAIHLGHGGIKKMCELSGLSKPTVIKGIKELKSKEKLCEDGRIRRPGGGRKRLDDENPEILTILKDIMGETTAGDPMSLLKWTSKSTYQIRDR
;
A
#
# COMPACT_ATOMS: atom_id res chain seq x y z
N MET A 1 -16.67 -23.01 -27.10
CA MET A 1 -16.05 -23.67 -25.92
C MET A 1 -14.74 -22.98 -25.58
N GLU A 2 -13.87 -22.73 -26.56
CA GLU A 2 -12.59 -22.02 -26.43
C GLU A 2 -12.70 -20.66 -25.71
N SER A 3 -13.68 -19.82 -26.07
CA SER A 3 -13.90 -18.51 -25.43
C SER A 3 -14.22 -18.58 -23.92
N ARG A 4 -14.77 -19.69 -23.42
CA ARG A 4 -15.10 -19.82 -21.99
C ARG A 4 -13.88 -20.24 -21.19
N ILE A 5 -13.10 -21.17 -21.72
CA ILE A 5 -11.83 -21.62 -21.13
C ILE A 5 -10.85 -20.44 -21.02
N GLU A 6 -10.74 -19.63 -22.07
CA GLU A 6 -9.85 -18.46 -22.09
C GLU A 6 -10.26 -17.40 -21.04
N LYS A 7 -11.56 -17.17 -20.87
CA LYS A 7 -12.09 -16.31 -19.80
C LYS A 7 -11.77 -16.84 -18.42
N ASP A 8 -11.99 -18.13 -18.17
CA ASP A 8 -11.74 -18.75 -16.87
C ASP A 8 -10.25 -18.72 -16.51
N ILE A 9 -9.36 -18.96 -17.47
CA ILE A 9 -7.91 -18.82 -17.29
C ILE A 9 -7.54 -17.37 -16.97
N THR A 10 -8.12 -16.40 -17.70
CA THR A 10 -7.85 -14.99 -17.48
C THR A 10 -8.27 -14.56 -16.08
N LEU A 11 -9.47 -14.93 -15.64
CA LEU A 11 -9.96 -14.62 -14.29
C LEU A 11 -9.06 -15.25 -13.22
N LYS A 12 -8.71 -16.54 -13.38
CA LYS A 12 -7.79 -17.22 -12.48
C LYS A 12 -6.42 -16.54 -12.39
N LEU A 13 -5.92 -16.00 -13.49
CA LEU A 13 -4.69 -15.21 -13.49
C LEU A 13 -4.87 -13.91 -12.69
N LEU A 14 -5.94 -13.16 -12.95
CA LEU A 14 -6.21 -11.88 -12.26
C LEU A 14 -6.30 -12.04 -10.74
N ASP A 15 -6.84 -13.16 -10.25
CA ASP A 15 -6.94 -13.46 -8.81
C ASP A 15 -5.57 -13.61 -8.12
N THR A 16 -4.50 -13.86 -8.88
CA THR A 16 -3.13 -13.99 -8.34
C THR A 16 -2.34 -12.68 -8.36
N LEU A 17 -2.86 -11.66 -9.04
CA LEU A 17 -2.18 -10.39 -9.28
C LEU A 17 -2.60 -9.34 -8.26
N ASN A 18 -1.67 -8.45 -7.90
CA ASN A 18 -2.01 -7.28 -7.12
C ASN A 18 -2.75 -6.21 -7.96
N GLU A 19 -3.29 -5.18 -7.30
CA GLU A 19 -4.11 -4.14 -7.97
C GLU A 19 -3.40 -3.46 -9.17
N SER A 20 -2.09 -3.19 -9.04
CA SER A 20 -1.31 -2.55 -10.11
C SER A 20 -1.06 -3.51 -11.27
N GLN A 21 -0.68 -4.76 -10.96
CA GLN A 21 -0.45 -5.80 -11.97
C GLN A 21 -1.74 -6.14 -12.74
N THR A 22 -2.86 -6.31 -12.03
CA THR A 22 -4.19 -6.52 -12.61
C THR A 22 -4.56 -5.38 -13.55
N ARG A 23 -4.38 -4.13 -13.11
CA ARG A 23 -4.65 -2.94 -13.93
C ARG A 23 -3.82 -2.93 -15.22
N TRP A 24 -2.54 -3.26 -15.15
CA TRP A 24 -1.63 -3.28 -16.30
C TRP A 24 -1.97 -4.41 -17.27
N PHE A 25 -2.22 -5.61 -16.76
CA PHE A 25 -2.63 -6.74 -17.58
C PHE A 25 -3.91 -6.42 -18.35
N VAL A 26 -4.94 -5.95 -17.65
CA VAL A 26 -6.23 -5.62 -18.27
C VAL A 26 -6.08 -4.49 -19.30
N ALA A 27 -5.22 -3.50 -19.03
CA ALA A 27 -4.92 -2.44 -19.98
C ALA A 27 -4.19 -2.95 -21.24
N ARG A 28 -3.22 -3.86 -21.09
CA ARG A 28 -2.53 -4.52 -22.23
C ARG A 28 -3.54 -5.25 -23.10
N GLU A 29 -4.39 -6.09 -22.51
CA GLU A 29 -5.41 -6.84 -23.27
C GLU A 29 -6.43 -5.92 -23.94
N ALA A 30 -6.82 -4.83 -23.27
CA ALA A 30 -7.71 -3.84 -23.87
C ALA A 30 -7.10 -3.16 -25.10
N ILE A 31 -5.78 -2.90 -25.10
CA ILE A 31 -5.05 -2.37 -26.26
C ILE A 31 -4.98 -3.43 -27.36
N HIS A 32 -4.64 -4.67 -27.01
CA HIS A 32 -4.51 -5.78 -27.96
C HIS A 32 -5.81 -6.08 -28.71
N LEU A 33 -6.95 -6.03 -28.01
CA LEU A 33 -8.28 -6.22 -28.58
C LEU A 33 -8.75 -5.06 -29.49
N GLY A 34 -8.09 -3.89 -29.44
CA GLY A 34 -8.44 -2.75 -30.28
C GLY A 34 -9.81 -2.14 -29.97
N HIS A 35 -10.62 -1.90 -31.01
CA HIS A 35 -11.91 -1.23 -30.86
C HIS A 35 -12.86 -2.04 -29.96
N GLY A 36 -13.38 -1.42 -28.91
CA GLY A 36 -14.24 -2.09 -27.92
C GLY A 36 -13.49 -2.92 -26.88
N GLY A 37 -12.15 -3.04 -26.98
CA GLY A 37 -11.32 -3.79 -26.04
C GLY A 37 -11.49 -3.35 -24.58
N ILE A 38 -11.55 -2.03 -24.34
CA ILE A 38 -11.82 -1.48 -23.00
C ILE A 38 -13.16 -1.99 -22.45
N LYS A 39 -14.23 -1.96 -23.26
CA LYS A 39 -15.56 -2.40 -22.83
C LYS A 39 -15.55 -3.90 -22.51
N LYS A 40 -15.00 -4.71 -23.41
CA LYS A 40 -14.89 -6.18 -23.25
C LYS A 40 -14.08 -6.56 -22.00
N MET A 41 -13.00 -5.83 -21.73
CA MET A 41 -12.16 -6.05 -20.57
C MET A 41 -12.79 -5.58 -19.26
N CYS A 42 -13.57 -4.50 -19.26
CA CYS A 42 -14.37 -4.12 -18.09
C CYS A 42 -15.43 -5.19 -17.77
N GLU A 43 -16.13 -5.70 -18.79
CA GLU A 43 -17.12 -6.78 -18.63
C GLU A 43 -16.48 -8.08 -18.13
N LEU A 44 -15.26 -8.40 -18.57
CA LEU A 44 -14.53 -9.60 -18.15
C LEU A 44 -13.98 -9.46 -16.73
N SER A 45 -13.27 -8.37 -16.43
CA SER A 45 -12.52 -8.21 -15.18
C SER A 45 -13.31 -7.58 -14.04
N GLY A 46 -14.48 -6.99 -14.31
CA GLY A 46 -15.25 -6.20 -13.36
C GLY A 46 -14.62 -4.83 -13.03
N LEU A 47 -13.49 -4.47 -13.65
CA LEU A 47 -12.84 -3.18 -13.40
C LEU A 47 -13.61 -2.01 -14.03
N SER A 48 -13.52 -0.86 -13.36
CA SER A 48 -14.09 0.38 -13.89
C SER A 48 -13.33 0.85 -15.15
N LYS A 49 -14.05 1.48 -16.09
CA LYS A 49 -13.45 2.09 -17.29
C LYS A 49 -12.31 3.06 -16.97
N PRO A 50 -12.43 3.96 -15.96
CA PRO A 50 -11.30 4.80 -15.53
C PRO A 50 -10.05 4.01 -15.12
N THR A 51 -10.21 2.86 -14.44
CA THR A 51 -9.09 2.00 -14.02
C THR A 51 -8.32 1.46 -15.22
N VAL A 52 -9.03 0.96 -16.25
CA VAL A 52 -8.42 0.46 -17.49
C VAL A 52 -7.69 1.58 -18.24
N ILE A 53 -8.32 2.76 -18.37
CA ILE A 53 -7.70 3.92 -19.02
C ILE A 53 -6.43 4.37 -18.27
N LYS A 54 -6.47 4.36 -16.94
CA LYS A 54 -5.31 4.66 -16.11
C LYS A 54 -4.17 3.67 -16.38
N GLY A 55 -4.46 2.37 -16.43
CA GLY A 55 -3.47 1.34 -16.79
C GLY A 55 -2.87 1.55 -18.18
N ILE A 56 -3.68 1.94 -19.18
CA ILE A 56 -3.19 2.27 -20.54
C ILE A 56 -2.21 3.46 -20.48
N LYS A 57 -2.53 4.49 -19.70
CA LYS A 57 -1.66 5.66 -19.52
C LYS A 57 -0.35 5.28 -18.82
N GLU A 58 -0.42 4.45 -17.78
CA GLU A 58 0.75 3.93 -17.06
C GLU A 58 1.65 3.08 -17.98
N LEU A 59 1.08 2.16 -18.77
CA LEU A 59 1.82 1.35 -19.74
C LEU A 59 2.52 2.17 -20.84
N LYS A 60 1.95 3.29 -21.24
CA LYS A 60 2.55 4.21 -22.22
C LYS A 60 3.64 5.11 -21.61
N SER A 61 3.74 5.14 -20.28
CA SER A 61 4.77 5.90 -19.59
C SER A 61 6.10 5.12 -19.58
N LYS A 62 7.19 5.77 -19.18
CA LYS A 62 8.48 5.11 -18.94
C LYS A 62 8.57 4.47 -17.54
N GLU A 63 7.51 4.56 -16.74
CA GLU A 63 7.47 3.96 -15.41
C GLU A 63 7.45 2.43 -15.52
N LYS A 64 8.06 1.75 -14.55
CA LYS A 64 7.97 0.29 -14.40
C LYS A 64 7.05 -0.06 -13.23
N LEU A 65 6.48 -1.26 -13.26
CA LEU A 65 5.88 -1.84 -12.06
C LEU A 65 6.92 -1.90 -10.95
N CYS A 66 6.52 -1.57 -9.72
CA CYS A 66 7.39 -1.66 -8.56
C CYS A 66 7.80 -3.13 -8.36
N GLU A 67 9.10 -3.39 -8.42
CA GLU A 67 9.67 -4.75 -8.33
C GLU A 67 9.61 -5.31 -6.90
N ASP A 68 9.56 -4.43 -5.89
CA ASP A 68 9.76 -4.77 -4.48
C ASP A 68 8.49 -5.28 -3.76
N GLY A 69 7.45 -5.68 -4.51
CA GLY A 69 6.16 -6.13 -3.96
C GLY A 69 5.36 -5.07 -3.20
N ARG A 70 5.92 -3.88 -2.99
CA ARG A 70 5.30 -2.77 -2.26
C ARG A 70 4.37 -1.99 -3.18
N ILE A 71 3.07 -2.30 -3.09
CA ILE A 71 2.02 -1.68 -3.92
C ILE A 71 1.86 -0.19 -3.61
N ARG A 72 2.05 0.22 -2.34
CA ARG A 72 1.96 1.62 -1.91
C ARG A 72 3.31 2.31 -2.08
N ARG A 73 3.32 3.47 -2.76
CA ARG A 73 4.50 4.34 -2.82
C ARG A 73 4.96 4.66 -1.39
N PRO A 74 6.28 4.66 -1.12
CA PRO A 74 6.80 5.13 0.17
C PRO A 74 6.39 6.58 0.43
N GLY A 75 6.25 6.96 1.70
CA GLY A 75 5.95 8.35 2.10
C GLY A 75 4.46 8.71 2.21
N GLY A 76 3.53 7.77 2.04
CA GLY A 76 2.08 8.02 2.21
C GLY A 76 1.55 7.92 3.65
N GLY A 77 2.40 7.71 4.65
CA GLY A 77 2.02 7.64 6.06
C GLY A 77 2.45 8.88 6.83
N ARG A 78 1.91 9.07 8.04
CA ARG A 78 2.45 10.06 8.99
C ARG A 78 3.93 9.76 9.18
N LYS A 79 4.79 10.76 9.00
CA LYS A 79 6.24 10.61 9.22
C LYS A 79 6.46 10.16 10.66
N ARG A 80 7.57 9.46 10.91
CA ARG A 80 7.86 9.05 12.27
C ARG A 80 8.09 10.29 13.12
N LEU A 81 7.64 10.25 14.37
CA LEU A 81 7.70 11.43 15.24
C LEU A 81 9.15 11.79 15.62
N ASP A 82 10.07 10.82 15.56
CA ASP A 82 11.51 11.02 15.73
C ASP A 82 12.19 11.63 14.49
N ASP A 83 11.59 11.51 13.29
CA ASP A 83 12.05 12.26 12.11
C ASP A 83 11.67 13.75 12.22
N GLU A 84 10.50 14.05 12.81
CA GLU A 84 9.98 15.42 12.98
C GLU A 84 10.54 16.11 14.23
N ASN A 85 10.75 15.36 15.32
CA ASN A 85 11.30 15.83 16.58
C ASN A 85 12.40 14.87 17.06
N PRO A 86 13.67 15.12 16.70
CA PRO A 86 14.80 14.26 17.07
C PRO A 86 15.01 14.10 18.58
N GLU A 87 14.57 15.08 19.38
CA GLU A 87 14.74 15.07 20.83
C GLU A 87 13.70 14.21 21.55
N ILE A 88 12.65 13.76 20.85
CA ILE A 88 11.53 13.05 21.47
C ILE A 88 11.95 11.78 22.21
N LEU A 89 12.94 11.05 21.69
CA LEU A 89 13.45 9.84 22.33
C LEU A 89 14.21 10.15 23.62
N THR A 90 14.89 11.29 23.69
CA THR A 90 15.59 11.75 24.89
C THR A 90 14.58 12.17 25.95
N ILE A 91 13.62 13.01 25.59
CA ILE A 91 12.56 13.46 26.49
C ILE A 91 11.76 12.28 27.06
N LEU A 92 11.40 11.31 26.22
CA LEU A 92 10.71 10.10 26.69
C LEU A 92 11.58 9.28 27.64
N LYS A 93 12.89 9.15 27.39
CA LYS A 93 13.81 8.47 28.32
C LYS A 93 13.90 9.19 29.67
N ASP A 94 13.92 10.51 29.67
CA ASP A 94 13.99 11.31 30.91
C ASP A 94 12.70 11.17 31.73
N ILE A 95 11.53 11.29 31.09
CA ILE A 95 10.23 11.07 31.72
C ILE A 95 10.15 9.67 32.35
N MET A 96 10.64 8.67 31.62
CA MET A 96 10.71 7.29 32.09
C MET A 96 11.71 7.14 33.24
N GLY A 97 12.91 7.72 33.17
CA GLY A 97 13.94 7.62 34.20
C GLY A 97 13.45 8.06 35.60
N GLU A 98 12.59 9.07 35.65
CA GLU A 98 12.03 9.57 36.91
C GLU A 98 10.91 8.71 37.50
N THR A 99 10.21 7.94 36.67
CA THR A 99 8.94 7.28 37.04
C THR A 99 8.84 5.85 36.55
N THR A 100 9.97 5.21 36.24
CA THR A 100 10.01 3.81 35.86
C THR A 100 9.50 2.99 37.03
N ALA A 101 8.29 2.44 36.88
CA ALA A 101 7.73 1.49 37.82
C ALA A 101 8.03 0.06 37.35
N GLY A 102 8.20 -0.86 38.29
CA GLY A 102 8.56 -2.26 38.01
C GLY A 102 10.06 -2.53 37.96
N ASP A 103 10.45 -3.63 37.31
CA ASP A 103 11.85 -4.09 37.24
C ASP A 103 12.67 -3.23 36.25
N PRO A 104 13.72 -2.52 36.71
CA PRO A 104 14.57 -1.71 35.85
C PRO A 104 15.32 -2.50 34.77
N MET A 105 15.46 -3.82 34.91
CA MET A 105 16.07 -4.72 33.92
C MET A 105 15.09 -5.25 32.86
N SER A 106 13.78 -4.97 32.99
CA SER A 106 12.78 -5.36 32.00
C SER A 106 12.90 -4.54 30.70
N LEU A 107 12.77 -5.22 29.56
CA LEU A 107 12.71 -4.59 28.23
C LEU A 107 11.43 -3.75 28.06
N LEU A 108 10.35 -4.11 28.75
CA LEU A 108 9.11 -3.35 28.77
C LEU A 108 9.08 -2.45 30.01
N LYS A 109 9.12 -1.15 29.78
CA LYS A 109 9.08 -0.12 30.83
C LYS A 109 7.72 0.57 30.82
N TRP A 110 7.20 0.89 32.00
CA TRP A 110 5.93 1.59 32.16
C TRP A 110 6.08 2.73 33.18
N THR A 111 5.30 3.79 32.98
CA THR A 111 5.23 4.94 33.89
C THR A 111 3.82 5.01 34.48
N SER A 112 3.72 5.45 35.73
CA SER A 112 2.44 5.74 36.37
C SER A 112 1.89 7.13 36.02
N LYS A 113 2.66 7.96 35.28
CA LYS A 113 2.22 9.30 34.85
C LYS A 113 1.08 9.19 33.83
N SER A 114 0.05 10.01 34.01
CA SER A 114 -1.01 10.16 33.01
C SER A 114 -0.53 10.94 31.79
N THR A 115 -1.23 10.84 30.66
CA THR A 115 -0.90 11.59 29.45
C THR A 115 -0.91 13.11 29.65
N TYR A 116 -1.75 13.63 30.56
CA TYR A 116 -1.74 15.05 30.93
C TYR A 116 -0.47 15.45 31.70
N GLN A 117 -0.03 14.61 32.64
CA GLN A 117 1.21 14.86 33.41
C GLN A 117 2.47 14.77 32.54
N ILE A 118 2.44 13.95 31.49
CA ILE A 118 3.51 13.87 30.49
C ILE A 118 3.50 15.12 29.60
N ARG A 119 2.32 15.65 29.24
CA ARG A 119 2.18 16.86 28.41
C ARG A 119 2.67 18.12 29.11
N ASP A 120 2.39 18.25 30.40
CA ASP A 120 2.67 19.47 31.18
C ASP A 120 4.13 19.53 31.69
N ARG A 121 4.98 18.61 31.23
CA ARG A 121 6.44 18.53 31.49
C ARG A 121 7.22 19.10 30.32
#